data_AF-M1BHE8-F1
#
_entry.id   AF-M1BHE8-F1
#
_cell.length_a   1.000
_cell.length_b   1.000
_cell.length_c   1.000
_cell.angle_alpha   90.00
_cell.angle_beta   90.00
_cell.angle_gamma   90.00
#
_symmetry.space_group_name_H-M   'P 1'
#
loop_
_entity.id
_entity.type
_entity.pdbx_description
1 polymer ?
#
loop_
_entity_poly.entity_id
_entity_poly.type
_entity_poly.pdbx_seq_one_letter_code
_entity_poly.pdbx_strand_id
1 'polypeptide(L)' 'MGSCHGKFSFDSFSHKKAVLRRSFAGDVPARYPPYTTGKARFLKALLNGDILGLIRALIGW' A
#
# COMPACT_ATOMS: atom_id res chain seq x y z
N MET A 1 22.34 -13.93 -14.10
CA MET A 1 22.01 -15.17 -14.84
C MET A 1 20.53 -15.13 -15.18
N GLY A 2 20.18 -15.39 -16.44
CA GLY A 2 18.80 -15.46 -16.95
C GLY A 2 18.46 -16.90 -17.36
N SER A 3 17.18 -17.16 -17.64
CA SER A 3 16.69 -18.47 -18.09
C SER A 3 15.86 -18.27 -19.35
N CYS A 4 16.09 -19.07 -20.38
CA CYS A 4 15.39 -18.96 -21.65
C CYS A 4 14.78 -20.31 -22.03
N HIS A 5 13.48 -20.48 -21.80
CA HIS A 5 12.64 -21.51 -22.40
C HIS A 5 11.17 -21.23 -22.10
N GLY A 6 10.28 -21.42 -23.08
CA GLY A 6 8.84 -21.19 -22.91
C GLY A 6 8.50 -19.80 -22.35
N LYS A 7 7.75 -19.75 -21.25
CA LYS A 7 7.34 -18.50 -20.59
C LYS A 7 8.51 -17.63 -20.13
N PHE A 8 9.64 -18.23 -19.76
CA PHE A 8 10.80 -17.48 -19.30
C PHE A 8 11.40 -16.64 -20.43
N SER A 9 11.41 -17.14 -21.67
CA SER A 9 11.84 -16.35 -22.83
C SER A 9 10.93 -15.15 -23.05
N PHE A 10 9.60 -15.34 -22.97
CA PHE A 10 8.65 -14.23 -23.10
C PHE A 10 8.83 -13.18 -21.99
N ASP A 11 8.94 -13.62 -20.74
CA ASP A 11 9.13 -12.73 -19.58
C ASP A 11 10.49 -12.02 -19.61
N SER A 12 11.55 -12.64 -20.16
CA SER A 12 12.88 -12.03 -20.30
C SER A 12 12.95 -10.98 -21.41
N PHE A 13 12.13 -11.11 -22.46
CA PHE A 13 12.09 -10.16 -23.58
C PHE A 13 10.87 -9.23 -23.57
N SER A 14 10.04 -9.28 -22.53
CA SER A 14 8.87 -8.41 -22.36
C SER A 14 9.02 -7.52 -21.13
N HIS A 15 8.57 -6.27 -21.25
CA HIS A 15 8.50 -5.37 -20.09
C HIS A 15 7.20 -5.60 -19.29
N LYS A 16 7.33 -5.97 -18.01
CA LYS A 16 6.19 -6.11 -17.09
C LYS A 16 5.71 -4.74 -16.60
N LYS A 17 4.89 -4.07 -17.41
CA LYS A 17 4.29 -2.77 -17.06
C LYS A 17 3.24 -2.92 -15.97
N ALA A 18 3.52 -2.41 -14.77
CA ALA A 18 2.52 -2.32 -13.70
C ALA A 18 1.45 -1.26 -14.03
N VAL A 19 0.16 -1.63 -13.89
CA VAL A 19 -0.98 -0.73 -14.08
C VAL A 19 -1.93 -0.90 -12.90
N LEU A 20 -2.21 0.20 -12.18
CA LEU A 20 -3.18 0.24 -11.09
C LEU A 20 -4.46 0.93 -11.57
N ARG A 21 -5.61 0.26 -11.43
CA ARG A 21 -6.94 0.86 -11.63
C ARG A 21 -7.61 1.04 -10.27
N ARG A 22 -8.05 2.26 -9.97
CA ARG A 22 -8.67 2.65 -8.71
C ARG A 22 -9.95 3.45 -8.96
N SER A 23 -10.99 3.22 -8.17
CA SER A 23 -12.20 4.05 -8.11
C SER A 23 -12.02 5.22 -7.12
N PHE A 24 -12.98 6.15 -7.12
CA PHE A 24 -13.00 7.25 -6.16
C PHE A 24 -13.33 6.83 -4.72
N ALA A 25 -13.83 5.60 -4.52
CA ALA A 25 -14.17 5.09 -3.20
C ALA A 25 -12.91 4.73 -2.37
N GLY A 26 -13.00 4.86 -1.04
CA GLY A 26 -11.91 4.50 -0.13
C GLY A 26 -10.76 5.49 -0.09
N ASP A 27 -11.01 6.76 -0.43
CA ASP A 27 -10.01 7.82 -0.25
C ASP A 27 -9.87 8.18 1.24
N VAL A 28 -8.63 8.07 1.75
CA VAL A 28 -8.36 8.20 3.19
C VAL A 28 -7.80 9.60 3.48
N PRO A 29 -8.42 10.40 4.37
CA PRO A 29 -7.98 11.77 4.65
C PRO A 29 -6.59 11.85 5.29
N ALA A 30 -6.09 10.74 5.85
CA ALA A 30 -4.72 10.64 6.37
C ALA A 30 -3.65 10.84 5.27
N ARG A 31 -3.99 10.64 3.99
CA ARG A 31 -3.10 10.90 2.84
C ARG A 31 -2.80 12.38 2.66
N TYR A 32 -3.71 13.26 3.07
CA TYR A 32 -3.63 14.69 2.81
C TYR A 32 -3.18 15.47 4.06
N PRO A 33 -2.39 16.55 3.87
CA PRO A 33 -1.99 17.43 4.96
C PRO A 33 -3.20 18.12 5.62
N PRO A 34 -3.06 18.63 6.86
CA PRO A 34 -1.86 18.58 7.70
C PRO A 34 -1.65 17.17 8.30
N TYR A 35 -0.38 16.75 8.40
CA TYR A 35 0.02 15.47 8.97
C TYR A 35 0.12 15.58 10.50
N THR A 36 -0.96 15.21 11.18
CA THR A 36 -1.00 15.20 12.65
C THR A 36 -0.40 13.93 13.22
N THR A 37 -0.02 13.97 14.49
CA THR A 37 0.48 12.81 15.24
C THR A 37 -0.52 11.64 15.25
N GLY A 38 -1.83 11.93 15.30
CA GLY A 38 -2.89 10.93 15.18
C GLY A 38 -2.91 10.23 13.82
N LYS A 39 -2.83 10.98 12.71
CA LYS A 39 -2.75 10.42 11.35
C LYS A 39 -1.50 9.55 11.17
N ALA A 40 -0.36 9.97 11.73
CA ALA A 40 0.88 9.21 11.71
C ALA A 40 0.79 7.91 12.51
N ARG A 41 0.17 7.95 13.71
CA ARG A 41 -0.08 6.76 14.55
C ARG A 41 -1.00 5.77 13.86
N PHE A 42 -2.07 6.26 13.21
CA PHE A 42 -2.97 5.44 12.39
C PHE A 42 -2.21 4.74 11.25
N LEU A 43 -1.41 5.49 10.47
CA LEU A 43 -0.64 4.91 9.36
C LEU A 43 0.40 3.88 9.84
N LYS A 44 1.06 4.14 10.97
CA LYS A 44 2.04 3.22 11.57
C LYS A 44 1.38 1.93 12.06
N ALA A 45 0.20 2.04 12.70
CA ALA A 45 -0.57 0.86 13.12
C ALA A 45 -1.02 0.02 11.91
N LEU A 46 -1.46 0.67 10.83
CA LEU A 46 -1.87 0.01 9.59
C LEU A 46 -0.71 -0.76 8.94
N LEU A 47 0.46 -0.13 8.81
CA LEU A 47 1.63 -0.74 8.17
C LEU A 47 2.24 -1.87 9.03
N ASN A 48 2.20 -1.74 10.35
CA ASN A 48 2.71 -2.77 11.26
C ASN A 48 1.72 -3.92 11.52
N GLY A 49 0.46 -3.80 11.06
CA GLY A 49 -0.58 -4.80 11.31
C GLY A 49 -1.07 -4.86 12.76
N ASP A 50 -0.88 -3.79 13.54
CA ASP A 50 -1.32 -3.73 14.95
C ASP A 50 -2.81 -3.38 15.03
N ILE A 51 -3.65 -4.41 15.14
CA ILE A 51 -5.11 -4.30 15.20
C ILE A 51 -5.58 -3.48 16.41
N LEU A 52 -4.94 -3.67 17.57
CA LEU A 52 -5.28 -2.94 18.80
C LEU A 52 -4.84 -1.47 18.70
N GLY A 53 -3.67 -1.22 18.10
CA GLY A 53 -3.20 0.11 17.76
C GLY A 53 -4.12 0.84 16.79
N LEU A 54 -4.72 0.12 15.83
CA LEU A 54 -5.65 0.68 14.85
C LEU A 54 -6.98 1.08 15.49
N ILE A 55 -7.54 0.21 16.34
CA ILE A 55 -8.78 0.49 17.09
C ILE A 55 -8.58 1.71 18.00
N ARG A 56 -7.45 1.78 18.73
CA ARG A 56 -7.11 2.96 19.55
C ARG A 56 -6.94 4.23 18.72
N ALA A 57 -6.25 4.13 17.58
CA ALA A 57 -6.03 5.26 16.67
C ALA A 57 -7.35 5.78 16.05
N LEU A 58 -8.33 4.92 15.83
CA LEU A 58 -9.67 5.30 15.33
C LEU A 58 -10.56 5.91 16.42
N ILE A 59 -10.44 5.44 17.66
CA ILE A 59 -11.22 5.95 18.81
C ILE A 59 -10.64 7.28 19.36
N GLY A 60 -9.41 7.64 18.96
CA GLY A 60 -8.80 8.94 19.31
C GLY A 60 -8.11 8.99 20.67
N TRP A 61 -7.72 7.82 21.22
CA TRP A 61 -7.03 7.68 22.52
C TRP A 61 -5.54 7.38 22.36
#